data_AF-A0A8T7BL61-F1
#
_entry.id   AF-A0A8T7BL61-F1
#
_cell.length_a   1.000
_cell.length_b   1.000
_cell.length_c   1.000
_cell.angle_alpha   90.00
_cell.angle_beta   90.00
_cell.angle_gamma   90.00
#
_symmetry.space_group_name_H-M   'P 1'
#
loop_
_entity.id
_entity.type
_entity.pdbx_description
1 polymer ?
#
loop_
_entity_poly.entity_id
_entity_poly.type
_entity_poly.pdbx_seq_one_letter_code
_entity_poly.pdbx_strand_id
1 'polypeptide(L)'
;DGYMYRMDRSTTQDSIIKFSRFVYMPSPDTARDYQRKAASTLDLNFSEDSQDIAEFQWRVSRMFSTILLAMVAIPLARSSPRQGKSEKIIAAAVIFAIYYNLSGLAQTWVEQGLVPRFPGVWWLHLLMLIAVLLIFSPKVQKSLQSR
;
A
#
# COMPACT_ATOMS: atom_id res chain seq x y z
N ASP A 1 -12.56 40.40 -7.27
CA ASP A 1 -12.02 40.21 -8.63
C ASP A 1 -10.74 39.41 -8.58
N GLY A 2 -10.68 38.31 -9.33
CA GLY A 2 -9.49 37.48 -9.50
C GLY A 2 -9.15 37.28 -10.97
N TYR A 3 -7.94 36.79 -11.23
CA TYR A 3 -7.41 36.52 -12.57
C TYR A 3 -6.90 35.07 -12.62
N MET A 4 -7.30 34.32 -13.65
CA MET A 4 -6.75 32.99 -13.94
C MET A 4 -5.82 33.10 -15.14
N TYR A 5 -4.56 32.71 -14.94
CA TYR A 5 -3.56 32.66 -15.99
C TYR A 5 -3.48 31.23 -16.51
N ARG A 6 -3.80 31.03 -17.79
CA ARG A 6 -3.57 29.76 -18.48
C ARG A 6 -2.44 29.98 -19.48
N MET A 7 -1.29 29.40 -19.16
CA MET A 7 -0.12 29.39 -20.03
C MET A 7 -0.08 28.05 -20.77
N ASP A 8 -0.04 28.10 -22.09
CA ASP A 8 0.19 26.92 -22.92
C ASP A 8 1.68 26.86 -23.28
N ARG A 9 2.35 25.74 -22.98
CA ARG A 9 3.77 25.55 -23.32
C ARG A 9 3.99 25.15 -24.78
N SER A 10 2.94 24.70 -25.47
CA SER A 10 3.00 24.23 -26.86
C SER A 10 2.54 25.29 -27.87
N THR A 11 1.72 26.26 -27.43
CA THR A 11 1.16 27.31 -28.28
C THR A 11 1.45 28.66 -27.64
N THR A 12 1.90 29.67 -28.39
CA THR A 12 2.24 31.02 -27.88
C THR A 12 1.01 31.85 -27.47
N GLN A 13 -0.08 31.20 -27.05
CA GLN A 13 -1.35 31.85 -26.74
C GLN A 13 -1.63 31.73 -25.24
N ASP A 14 -1.11 32.69 -24.49
CA ASP A 14 -1.44 32.85 -23.08
C ASP A 14 -2.82 33.51 -22.97
N SER A 15 -3.69 32.96 -22.12
CA SER A 15 -5.03 33.52 -21.88
C SER A 15 -5.19 33.95 -20.43
N ILE A 16 -5.66 35.18 -20.23
CA ILE A 16 -5.99 35.74 -18.91
C ILE A 16 -7.50 35.84 -18.80
N ILE A 17 -8.08 35.14 -17.84
CA ILE A 17 -9.52 35.17 -17.56
C ILE A 17 -9.74 35.97 -16.27
N LYS A 18 -10.39 37.13 -16.38
CA LYS A 18 -10.84 37.91 -15.21
C LYS A 18 -12.20 37.38 -14.75
N PHE A 19 -12.33 37.12 -13.45
CA PHE A 19 -13.58 36.63 -12.86
C PHE A 19 -13.92 37.40 -11.57
N SER A 20 -15.20 37.59 -11.30
CA SER A 20 -15.66 38.15 -10.03
C SER A 20 -15.85 37.06 -8.96
N ARG A 21 -16.25 35.85 -9.36
CA ARG A 21 -16.37 34.66 -8.51
C ARG A 21 -15.85 33.44 -9.26
N PHE A 22 -14.91 32.72 -8.66
CA PHE A 22 -14.40 31.44 -9.17
C PHE A 22 -14.94 30.32 -8.30
N VAL A 23 -15.62 29.35 -8.93
CA VAL A 23 -16.13 28.17 -8.24
C VAL A 23 -15.36 26.98 -8.75
N TYR A 24 -14.51 26.41 -7.90
CA TYR A 24 -13.84 25.15 -8.17
C TYR A 24 -14.70 24.02 -7.65
N MET A 25 -15.22 23.19 -8.56
CA MET A 25 -15.90 21.95 -8.20
C MET A 25 -14.87 20.83 -8.36
N PRO A 26 -14.30 20.30 -7.26
CA PRO A 26 -13.53 19.07 -7.36
C PRO A 26 -14.43 17.97 -7.91
N SER A 27 -13.86 17.09 -8.73
CA SER A 27 -14.59 15.92 -9.22
C SER A 27 -15.24 15.19 -8.01
N PRO A 28 -16.51 14.79 -8.10
CA PRO A 28 -17.20 14.17 -6.97
C PRO A 28 -16.46 12.94 -6.41
N ASP A 29 -15.72 12.24 -7.27
CA ASP A 29 -14.91 11.08 -6.89
C ASP A 29 -13.73 11.43 -5.97
N THR A 30 -13.01 12.52 -6.23
CA THR A 30 -11.86 12.93 -5.40
C THR A 30 -12.31 13.47 -4.04
N ALA A 31 -13.44 14.16 -3.99
CA ALA A 31 -14.04 14.62 -2.74
C ALA A 31 -14.51 13.44 -1.87
N ARG A 32 -15.15 12.43 -2.48
CA ARG A 32 -15.58 11.20 -1.78
C ARG A 32 -14.41 10.37 -1.26
N ASP A 33 -13.35 10.22 -2.05
CA ASP A 33 -12.18 9.46 -1.64
C ASP A 33 -11.45 10.09 -0.44
N TYR A 34 -11.35 11.42 -0.41
CA TYR A 34 -10.81 12.14 0.75
C TYR A 34 -11.69 11.97 2.00
N GLN A 35 -13.02 12.08 1.84
CA GLN A 35 -13.96 11.87 2.95
C GLN A 35 -13.89 10.44 3.50
N ARG A 36 -13.77 9.43 2.63
CA ARG A 36 -13.61 8.03 3.02
C ARG A 36 -12.33 7.78 3.82
N LYS A 37 -11.21 8.35 3.38
CA LYS A 37 -9.93 8.29 4.11
C LYS A 37 -9.98 9.04 5.45
N ALA A 38 -10.86 10.03 5.59
CA ALA A 38 -11.05 10.76 6.84
C ALA A 38 -12.14 10.17 7.76
N ALA A 39 -12.96 9.25 7.26
CA ALA A 39 -14.08 8.69 7.99
C ALA A 39 -13.65 7.73 9.12
N SER A 40 -14.53 7.58 10.10
CA SER A 40 -14.30 6.72 11.26
C SER A 40 -14.24 5.26 10.84
N THR A 41 -13.33 4.50 11.44
CA THR A 41 -13.13 3.08 11.16
C THR A 41 -14.39 2.25 11.43
N LEU A 42 -15.24 2.68 12.37
CA LEU A 42 -16.52 2.04 12.68
C LEU A 42 -17.53 2.24 11.56
N ASP A 43 -17.62 3.45 11.01
CA ASP A 43 -18.56 3.78 9.94
C ASP A 43 -18.21 2.99 8.65
N LEU A 44 -16.92 2.81 8.38
CA LEU A 44 -16.44 2.01 7.25
C LEU A 44 -16.78 0.51 7.38
N ASN A 45 -16.81 -0.02 8.60
CA ASN A 45 -17.06 -1.46 8.82
C ASN A 45 -18.52 -1.86 8.52
N PHE A 46 -19.47 -0.94 8.72
CA PHE A 46 -20.89 -1.17 8.45
C PHE A 46 -21.31 -0.79 7.02
N SER A 47 -20.43 -0.17 6.23
CA SER A 47 -20.72 0.19 4.85
C SER A 47 -20.69 -1.03 3.91
N GLU A 48 -21.57 -1.02 2.91
CA GLU A 48 -21.62 -2.02 1.84
C GLU A 48 -20.80 -1.61 0.60
N ASP A 49 -20.27 -0.39 0.57
CA ASP A 49 -19.41 0.09 -0.53
C ASP A 49 -18.08 -0.68 -0.55
N SER A 50 -17.69 -1.20 -1.73
CA SER A 50 -16.44 -1.93 -1.92
C SER A 50 -15.23 -1.09 -1.57
N GLN A 51 -15.30 0.22 -1.81
CA GLN A 51 -14.22 1.15 -1.52
C GLN A 51 -14.06 1.40 -0.01
N ASP A 52 -15.16 1.47 0.75
CA ASP A 52 -15.14 1.60 2.22
C ASP A 52 -14.57 0.33 2.87
N ILE A 53 -14.99 -0.84 2.36
CA ILE A 53 -14.48 -2.14 2.79
C ILE A 53 -12.97 -2.24 2.53
N ALA A 54 -12.50 -1.81 1.36
CA ALA A 54 -11.08 -1.81 1.01
C ALA A 54 -10.26 -0.93 1.96
N GLU A 55 -10.74 0.28 2.29
CA GLU A 55 -10.04 1.22 3.17
C GLU A 55 -9.97 0.69 4.62
N PHE A 56 -11.05 0.06 5.13
CA PHE A 56 -11.02 -0.61 6.43
C PHE A 56 -9.99 -1.75 6.45
N GLN A 57 -10.05 -2.63 5.45
CA GLN A 57 -9.13 -3.74 5.30
C GLN A 57 -7.68 -3.27 5.16
N TRP A 58 -7.44 -2.17 4.45
CA TRP A 58 -6.13 -1.55 4.29
C TRP A 58 -5.56 -1.04 5.62
N ARG A 59 -6.38 -0.43 6.48
CA ARG A 59 -5.95 0.03 7.82
C ARG A 59 -5.50 -1.14 8.69
N VAL A 60 -6.29 -2.19 8.75
CA VAL A 60 -6.00 -3.38 9.55
C VAL A 60 -4.78 -4.12 8.99
N SER A 61 -4.70 -4.24 7.66
CA SER A 61 -3.60 -4.89 6.96
C SER A 61 -2.26 -4.29 7.29
N ARG A 62 -2.14 -2.96 7.34
CA ARG A 62 -0.88 -2.28 7.68
C ARG A 62 -0.32 -2.68 9.06
N MET A 63 -1.19 -2.98 10.03
CA MET A 63 -0.76 -3.46 11.34
C MET A 63 -0.15 -4.87 11.22
N PHE A 64 -0.83 -5.79 10.55
CA PHE A 64 -0.34 -7.15 10.33
C PHE A 64 0.94 -7.19 9.49
N SER A 65 1.00 -6.37 8.43
CA SER A 65 2.19 -6.18 7.59
C SER A 65 3.44 -5.87 8.40
N THR A 66 3.31 -4.94 9.36
CA THR A 66 4.43 -4.52 10.20
C THR A 66 4.97 -5.68 11.04
N ILE A 67 4.08 -6.49 11.63
CA ILE A 67 4.45 -7.65 12.44
C ILE A 67 5.12 -8.73 11.57
N LEU A 68 4.55 -9.04 10.40
CA LEU A 68 5.08 -10.05 9.49
C LEU A 68 6.47 -9.67 8.96
N LEU A 69 6.66 -8.41 8.55
CA LEU A 69 7.97 -7.91 8.11
C LEU A 69 9.00 -7.93 9.23
N ALA A 70 8.61 -7.58 10.47
CA ALA A 70 9.50 -7.69 11.62
C ALA A 70 9.94 -9.14 11.85
N MET A 71 9.06 -10.13 11.67
CA MET A 71 9.42 -11.54 11.76
C MET A 71 10.41 -11.96 10.67
N VAL A 72 10.24 -11.51 9.43
CA VAL A 72 11.20 -11.76 8.34
C VAL A 72 12.56 -11.12 8.64
N ALA A 73 12.59 -9.94 9.28
CA ALA A 73 13.82 -9.25 9.61
C ALA A 73 14.70 -10.02 10.62
N ILE A 74 14.11 -10.78 11.56
CA ILE A 74 14.85 -11.54 12.59
C ILE A 74 15.90 -12.49 12.00
N PRO A 75 15.56 -13.44 11.10
CA PRO A 75 16.55 -14.34 10.51
C PRO A 75 17.55 -13.61 9.61
N LEU A 76 17.14 -12.54 8.92
CA LEU A 76 18.04 -11.74 8.07
C LEU A 76 19.04 -10.91 8.90
N ALA A 77 18.65 -10.48 10.11
CA ALA A 77 19.51 -9.73 11.02
C ALA A 77 20.63 -10.58 11.63
N ARG A 78 20.50 -11.92 11.62
CA ARG A 78 21.57 -12.82 12.08
C ARG A 78 22.73 -12.75 11.08
N SER A 79 23.75 -11.96 11.39
CA SER A 79 24.98 -11.89 10.60
C SER A 79 25.93 -13.01 10.99
N SER A 80 26.36 -13.80 10.01
CA SER A 80 27.55 -14.62 10.15
C SER A 80 28.76 -13.67 10.00
N PRO A 81 29.82 -13.78 10.81
CA PRO A 81 30.94 -12.82 10.85
C PRO A 81 31.69 -12.58 9.52
N ARG A 82 31.39 -13.37 8.47
CA ARG A 82 32.10 -13.41 7.19
C ARG A 82 31.24 -13.04 5.96
N GLN A 83 29.93 -12.82 6.12
CA GLN A 83 29.05 -12.41 5.01
C GLN A 83 28.85 -10.88 5.03
N GLY A 84 28.89 -10.25 3.85
CA GLY A 84 28.73 -8.80 3.70
C GLY A 84 27.39 -8.32 4.27
N LYS A 85 27.42 -7.35 5.19
CA LYS A 85 26.23 -6.74 5.81
C LYS A 85 25.24 -6.19 4.77
N SER A 86 25.73 -5.77 3.60
CA SER A 86 24.97 -5.19 2.51
C SER A 86 24.04 -6.17 1.79
N GLU A 87 24.44 -7.43 1.57
CA GLU A 87 23.64 -8.40 0.80
C GLU A 87 22.30 -8.71 1.48
N LYS A 88 22.31 -8.85 2.82
CA LYS A 88 21.10 -9.11 3.61
C LYS A 88 20.17 -7.91 3.66
N ILE A 89 20.72 -6.69 3.67
CA ILE A 89 19.93 -5.45 3.62
C ILE A 89 19.25 -5.32 2.26
N ILE A 90 19.96 -5.60 1.16
CA ILE A 90 19.38 -5.58 -0.18
C ILE A 90 18.27 -6.63 -0.30
N ALA A 91 18.51 -7.86 0.18
CA ALA A 91 17.48 -8.91 0.18
C ALA A 91 16.24 -8.51 1.00
N ALA A 92 16.41 -7.92 2.19
CA ALA A 92 15.30 -7.41 2.99
C ALA A 92 14.51 -6.32 2.25
N ALA A 93 15.19 -5.38 1.61
CA ALA A 93 14.56 -4.30 0.85
C ALA A 93 13.76 -4.85 -0.34
N VAL A 94 14.27 -5.85 -1.05
CA VAL A 94 13.56 -6.50 -2.16
C VAL A 94 12.30 -7.22 -1.66
N ILE A 95 12.39 -7.99 -0.57
CA ILE A 95 11.21 -8.65 0.03
C ILE A 95 10.15 -7.62 0.43
N PHE A 96 10.59 -6.54 1.09
CA PHE A 96 9.70 -5.44 1.46
C PHE A 96 9.02 -4.82 0.23
N ALA A 97 9.79 -4.50 -0.82
CA ALA A 97 9.27 -3.88 -2.02
C ALA A 97 8.24 -4.78 -2.72
N ILE A 98 8.55 -6.08 -2.89
CA ILE A 98 7.61 -7.05 -3.47
C ILE A 98 6.32 -7.08 -2.66
N TYR A 99 6.43 -7.25 -1.34
CA TYR A 99 5.25 -7.35 -0.48
C TYR A 99 4.40 -6.07 -0.50
N TYR A 100 5.03 -4.90 -0.43
CA TYR A 100 4.33 -3.61 -0.46
C TYR A 100 3.56 -3.42 -1.77
N ASN A 101 4.19 -3.74 -2.91
CA ASN A 101 3.54 -3.65 -4.22
C ASN A 101 2.37 -4.63 -4.35
N LEU A 102 2.53 -5.88 -3.89
CA LEU A 102 1.45 -6.87 -3.89
C LEU A 102 0.28 -6.44 -2.99
N SER A 103 0.57 -5.81 -1.84
CA SER A 103 -0.46 -5.30 -0.95
C SER A 103 -1.26 -4.17 -1.57
N GLY A 104 -0.61 -3.26 -2.31
CA GLY A 104 -1.29 -2.23 -3.08
C GLY A 104 -2.17 -2.84 -4.18
N LEU A 105 -1.67 -3.83 -4.90
CA LEU A 105 -2.44 -4.52 -5.95
C LEU A 105 -3.69 -5.21 -5.38
N ALA A 106 -3.54 -5.92 -4.25
CA ALA A 106 -4.66 -6.56 -3.57
C ALA A 106 -5.71 -5.53 -3.12
N GLN A 107 -5.28 -4.38 -2.60
CA GLN A 107 -6.19 -3.28 -2.26
C GLN A 107 -6.95 -2.78 -3.49
N THR A 108 -6.26 -2.50 -4.59
CA THR A 108 -6.88 -2.03 -5.84
C THR A 108 -7.90 -3.03 -6.38
N TRP A 109 -7.65 -4.33 -6.27
CA TRP A 109 -8.63 -5.35 -6.68
C TRP A 109 -9.88 -5.38 -5.82
N VAL A 110 -9.78 -5.09 -4.51
CA VAL A 110 -10.94 -4.96 -3.64
C VAL A 110 -11.69 -3.65 -3.93
N GLU A 111 -10.97 -2.54 -4.17
CA GLU A 111 -11.57 -1.24 -4.54
C GLU A 111 -12.38 -1.34 -5.85
N GLN A 112 -11.85 -2.08 -6.83
CA GLN A 112 -12.50 -2.33 -8.12
C GLN A 112 -13.64 -3.38 -8.04
N GLY A 113 -13.84 -4.01 -6.88
CA GLY A 113 -14.85 -5.06 -6.68
C GLY A 113 -14.54 -6.39 -7.37
N LEU A 114 -13.32 -6.58 -7.88
CA LEU A 114 -12.86 -7.84 -8.48
C LEU A 114 -12.76 -8.96 -7.43
N VAL A 115 -12.42 -8.59 -6.20
CA VAL A 115 -12.33 -9.50 -5.06
C VAL A 115 -13.44 -9.13 -4.06
N PRO A 116 -14.31 -10.09 -3.69
CA PRO A 116 -15.36 -9.84 -2.70
C PRO A 116 -14.76 -9.56 -1.30
N ARG A 117 -15.58 -8.99 -0.40
CA ARG A 117 -15.22 -8.64 0.99
C ARG A 117 -14.38 -9.71 1.68
N PHE A 118 -14.71 -10.98 1.46
CA PHE A 118 -13.90 -12.13 1.87
C PHE A 118 -13.64 -13.02 0.65
N PRO A 119 -12.37 -13.33 0.30
CA PRO A 119 -11.16 -13.20 1.11
C PRO A 119 -10.52 -11.80 1.15
N GLY A 120 -10.98 -10.82 0.36
CA GLY A 120 -10.49 -9.43 0.40
C GLY A 120 -8.97 -9.31 0.21
N VAL A 121 -8.30 -8.51 1.03
CA VAL A 121 -6.82 -8.40 1.07
C VAL A 121 -6.12 -9.51 1.88
N TRP A 122 -6.87 -10.35 2.60
CA TRP A 122 -6.33 -11.27 3.60
C TRP A 122 -5.51 -12.43 3.03
N TRP A 123 -5.80 -12.83 1.79
CA TRP A 123 -5.07 -13.91 1.12
C TRP A 123 -3.56 -13.59 1.00
N LEU A 124 -3.20 -12.31 0.86
CA LEU A 124 -1.81 -11.88 0.77
C LEU A 124 -1.09 -12.06 2.12
N HIS A 125 -1.75 -11.70 3.22
CA HIS A 125 -1.19 -11.88 4.56
C HIS A 125 -1.01 -13.36 4.89
N LEU A 126 -1.94 -14.21 4.46
CA LEU A 126 -1.82 -15.66 4.59
C LEU A 126 -0.61 -16.19 3.81
N LEU A 127 -0.40 -15.73 2.58
CA LEU A 127 0.76 -16.09 1.77
C LEU A 127 2.07 -15.64 2.44
N MET A 128 2.12 -14.40 2.96
CA MET A 128 3.28 -13.90 3.68
C MET A 128 3.53 -14.68 4.99
N LEU A 129 2.48 -15.05 5.72
CA LEU A 129 2.59 -15.88 6.92
C LEU A 129 3.20 -17.25 6.57
N ILE A 130 2.75 -17.88 5.49
CA ILE A 130 3.35 -19.14 4.99
C ILE A 130 4.82 -18.93 4.66
N ALA A 131 5.19 -17.84 3.98
CA ALA A 131 6.58 -17.52 3.68
C ALA A 131 7.43 -17.36 4.96
N VAL A 132 6.91 -16.66 5.97
CA VAL A 132 7.57 -16.54 7.29
C VAL A 132 7.77 -17.91 7.93
N LEU A 133 6.73 -18.75 7.97
CA LEU A 133 6.83 -20.11 8.54
C LEU A 133 7.86 -20.97 7.80
N LEU A 134 7.94 -20.85 6.46
CA LEU A 134 8.94 -21.54 5.65
C LEU A 134 10.37 -21.06 5.97
N ILE A 135 10.58 -19.76 6.14
CA ILE A 135 11.89 -19.20 6.52
C ILE A 135 12.32 -19.69 7.91
N PHE A 136 11.38 -19.78 8.85
CA PHE A 136 11.64 -20.31 10.19
C PHE A 136 11.77 -21.84 10.23
N SER A 137 11.46 -22.54 9.14
CA SER A 137 11.60 -23.99 9.11
C SER A 137 13.09 -24.41 9.25
N PRO A 138 13.38 -25.45 10.03
CA PRO A 138 14.76 -25.85 10.34
C PRO A 138 15.57 -26.26 9.11
N LYS A 139 14.91 -26.66 8.02
CA LYS A 139 15.55 -27.01 6.75
C LYS A 139 16.15 -25.77 6.07
N VAL A 140 15.38 -24.69 5.99
CA VAL A 140 15.83 -23.43 5.38
C VAL A 140 16.90 -22.78 6.24
N GLN A 141 16.73 -22.81 7.57
CA GLN A 141 17.70 -22.25 8.49
C GLN A 141 19.07 -22.95 8.40
N LYS A 142 19.10 -24.27 8.24
CA LYS A 142 20.34 -25.03 7.99
C LYS A 142 21.02 -24.64 6.67
N SER A 143 20.25 -24.45 5.59
CA SER A 143 20.78 -24.00 4.30
C SER A 143 21.38 -22.59 4.34
N LEU A 144 20.83 -21.70 5.19
CA LEU A 144 21.35 -20.34 5.36
C LEU A 144 22.60 -20.29 6.24
N GLN A 145 22.82 -21.30 7.08
CA GLN A 145 24.01 -21.44 7.93
C GLN A 145 25.13 -22.25 7.28
N SER A 146 24.81 -23.09 6.28
CA SER A 146 25.79 -23.93 5.57
C SER A 146 26.49 -23.24 4.39
N ARG A 147 26.31 -21.92 4.21
CA ARG A 147 26.99 -21.08 3.21
C ARG A 147 27.75 -19.96 3.91
#